data_AF-A0A7W1KYB7-F1
#
_entry.id   AF-A0A7W1KYB7-F1
#
_cell.length_a   1.000
_cell.length_b   1.000
_cell.length_c   1.000
_cell.angle_alpha   90.00
_cell.angle_beta   90.00
_cell.angle_gamma   90.00
#
_symmetry.space_group_name_H-M   'P 1'
#
loop_
_entity.id
_entity.type
_entity.pdbx_description
1 polymer ?
#
loop_
_entity_poly.entity_id
_entity_poly.type
_entity_poly.pdbx_seq_one_letter_code
_entity_poly.pdbx_strand_id
1 'polypeptide(L)'
;STDLPSFVHGDFHPELTAATGLRIELWNDANAAAYGEYKVGAGRGSRDMFYVTIGTGIGGAIILDGKLWFGASGFAGEFGHITIDAEGDECVCGNTGCLETVASAPNIVRRANERLYRDNTSSLSKLALNRDFTAADIAREAINGDDFALLMIERTGKYIGAAVASVINLLNIERIILGGGVMEAGELILNAIIREAGRRSFQPCFEATQIATAALGTDAVTIGAAMLARDAAQQEATMR
;
A
#
# COMPACT_ATOMS: atom_id res chain seq x y z
N SER A 1 3.87 -2.58 9.26
CA SER A 1 4.85 -1.55 9.66
C SER A 1 4.65 -1.14 11.12
N THR A 2 5.54 -1.60 12.00
CA THR A 2 5.51 -1.41 13.46
C THR A 2 6.28 -0.18 13.94
N ASP A 3 6.43 0.87 13.12
CA ASP A 3 6.84 2.21 13.57
C ASP A 3 5.69 2.95 14.29
N LEU A 4 4.80 2.21 14.96
CA LEU A 4 3.94 2.82 15.96
C LEU A 4 4.83 3.12 17.16
N PRO A 5 4.95 4.39 17.60
CA PRO A 5 5.71 4.71 18.80
C PRO A 5 5.25 3.76 19.92
N SER A 6 6.23 3.13 20.57
CA SER A 6 6.05 2.19 21.68
C SER A 6 4.80 2.53 22.48
N PHE A 7 3.76 1.71 22.31
CA PHE A 7 2.43 1.77 22.94
C PHE A 7 2.12 3.11 23.60
N VAL A 8 1.34 3.96 22.93
CA VAL A 8 0.62 4.94 23.74
C VAL A 8 -0.45 4.20 24.55
N HIS A 9 -0.20 4.11 25.84
CA HIS A 9 -1.21 3.79 26.83
C HIS A 9 -2.06 5.05 27.10
N GLY A 10 -3.29 5.08 26.59
CA GLY A 10 -4.25 6.15 26.84
C GLY A 10 -5.31 6.25 25.74
N ASP A 11 -6.53 6.63 26.10
CA ASP A 11 -7.52 7.07 25.13
C ASP A 11 -7.30 8.58 24.88
N PHE A 12 -6.63 8.92 23.78
CA PHE A 12 -6.36 10.31 23.43
C PHE A 12 -7.58 11.06 22.91
N HIS A 13 -8.61 10.33 22.48
CA HIS A 13 -9.81 10.95 21.93
C HIS A 13 -10.46 11.94 22.91
N PRO A 14 -10.72 11.58 24.19
CA PRO A 14 -11.26 12.51 25.17
C PRO A 14 -10.29 13.64 25.52
N GLU A 15 -8.98 13.38 25.57
CA GLU A 15 -7.98 14.41 25.87
C GLU A 15 -7.94 15.49 24.78
N LEU A 16 -7.90 15.08 23.51
CA LEU A 16 -7.92 15.98 22.36
C LEU A 16 -9.25 16.73 22.26
N THR A 17 -10.36 16.05 22.53
CA THR A 17 -11.70 16.67 22.54
C THR A 17 -11.78 17.74 23.63
N ALA A 18 -11.32 17.44 24.85
CA ALA A 18 -11.33 18.38 25.96
C ALA A 18 -10.39 19.58 25.73
N ALA A 19 -9.20 19.35 25.18
CA ALA A 19 -8.21 20.40 24.93
C ALA A 19 -8.62 21.36 23.81
N THR A 20 -9.35 20.88 22.81
CA THR A 20 -9.73 21.69 21.63
C THR A 20 -11.15 22.23 21.70
N GLY A 21 -12.05 21.58 22.44
CA GLY A 21 -13.49 21.83 22.38
C GLY A 21 -14.11 21.46 21.02
N LEU A 22 -13.37 20.75 20.17
CA LEU A 22 -13.80 20.32 18.85
C LEU A 22 -14.11 18.82 18.83
N ARG A 23 -14.94 18.41 17.88
CA ARG A 23 -15.13 17.00 17.57
C ARG A 23 -13.86 16.44 16.95
N ILE A 24 -13.35 15.36 17.52
CA ILE A 24 -12.18 14.65 17.05
C ILE A 24 -12.61 13.32 16.43
N GLU A 25 -11.98 12.97 15.32
CA GLU A 25 -12.14 11.69 14.64
C GLU A 25 -10.75 11.09 14.44
N LEU A 26 -10.56 9.83 14.82
CA LEU A 26 -9.29 9.11 14.68
C LEU A 26 -9.47 7.99 13.66
N TRP A 27 -8.61 7.99 12.66
CA TRP A 27 -8.67 7.07 11.55
C TRP A 27 -7.31 6.46 11.29
N ASN A 28 -7.31 5.18 10.92
CA ASN A 28 -6.14 4.55 10.33
C ASN A 28 -5.74 5.30 9.04
N ASP A 29 -4.44 5.44 8.81
CA ASP A 29 -3.84 6.19 7.71
C ASP A 29 -4.20 5.64 6.33
N ALA A 30 -4.16 4.31 6.15
CA ALA A 30 -4.57 3.65 4.90
C ALA A 30 -6.06 3.83 4.64
N ASN A 31 -6.91 3.73 5.67
CA ASN A 31 -8.34 4.02 5.57
C ASN A 31 -8.62 5.47 5.19
N ALA A 32 -7.90 6.43 5.80
CA ALA A 32 -8.00 7.84 5.44
C ALA A 32 -7.57 8.07 3.99
N ALA A 33 -6.39 7.60 3.59
CA ALA A 33 -5.89 7.72 2.22
C ALA A 33 -6.85 7.12 1.18
N ALA A 34 -7.37 5.92 1.46
CA ALA A 34 -8.37 5.28 0.62
C ALA A 34 -9.63 6.12 0.48
N TYR A 35 -10.10 6.72 1.57
CA TYR A 35 -11.27 7.59 1.52
C TYR A 35 -11.00 8.86 0.68
N GLY A 36 -9.81 9.44 0.79
CA GLY A 36 -9.40 10.56 -0.07
C GLY A 36 -9.42 10.18 -1.55
N GLU A 37 -8.76 9.07 -1.90
CA GLU A 37 -8.72 8.55 -3.27
C GLU A 37 -10.12 8.22 -3.82
N TYR A 38 -10.96 7.63 -2.98
CA TYR A 38 -12.35 7.32 -3.32
C TYR A 38 -13.19 8.55 -3.63
N LYS A 39 -13.02 9.64 -2.85
CA LYS A 39 -13.87 10.82 -2.97
C LYS A 39 -13.42 11.77 -4.07
N VAL A 40 -12.12 12.00 -4.21
CA VAL A 40 -11.56 13.01 -5.14
C VAL A 40 -10.35 12.57 -5.94
N GLY A 41 -9.81 11.37 -5.68
CA GLY A 41 -8.66 10.85 -6.40
C GLY A 41 -9.01 9.83 -7.47
N ALA A 42 -8.11 8.87 -7.68
CA ALA A 42 -8.19 7.83 -8.70
C ALA A 42 -9.35 6.85 -8.47
N GLY A 43 -9.84 6.78 -7.22
CA GLY A 43 -11.00 5.97 -6.84
C GLY A 43 -12.34 6.56 -7.25
N ARG A 44 -12.40 7.84 -7.66
CA ARG A 44 -13.68 8.53 -7.88
C ARG A 44 -14.59 7.80 -8.87
N GLY A 45 -15.83 7.59 -8.44
CA GLY A 45 -16.90 7.02 -9.27
C GLY A 45 -16.99 5.50 -9.22
N SER A 46 -16.07 4.78 -8.55
CA SER A 46 -16.27 3.36 -8.28
C SER A 46 -17.25 3.15 -7.13
N ARG A 47 -17.96 2.02 -7.12
CA ARG A 47 -18.75 1.59 -5.97
C ARG A 47 -17.92 0.79 -4.98
N ASP A 48 -17.08 -0.09 -5.50
CA ASP A 48 -16.25 -1.01 -4.75
C ASP A 48 -14.78 -0.79 -5.10
N MET A 49 -13.94 -0.54 -4.09
CA MET A 49 -12.54 -0.19 -4.28
C MET A 49 -11.65 -0.84 -3.23
N PHE A 50 -10.48 -1.32 -3.66
CA PHE A 50 -9.38 -1.68 -2.77
C PHE A 50 -8.25 -0.66 -2.93
N TYR A 51 -7.82 -0.06 -1.83
CA TYR A 51 -6.65 0.83 -1.82
C TYR A 51 -5.46 0.09 -1.20
N VAL A 52 -4.28 0.32 -1.75
CA VAL A 52 -3.01 -0.17 -1.23
C VAL A 52 -2.04 1.00 -1.10
N THR A 53 -1.36 1.11 0.03
CA THR A 53 -0.22 2.01 0.20
C THR A 53 1.06 1.20 0.41
N ILE A 54 2.10 1.47 -0.37
CA ILE A 54 3.37 0.74 -0.36
C ILE A 54 4.51 1.73 -0.10
N GLY A 55 5.06 1.68 1.10
CA GLY A 55 6.13 2.57 1.57
C GLY A 55 6.99 1.87 2.62
N THR A 56 7.17 2.50 3.79
CA THR A 56 7.86 1.88 4.94
C THR A 56 7.22 0.55 5.33
N GLY A 57 5.89 0.49 5.26
CA GLY A 57 5.12 -0.75 5.31
C GLY A 57 4.17 -0.89 4.13
N ILE A 58 3.30 -1.89 4.24
CA ILE A 58 2.22 -2.09 3.28
C ILE A 58 0.89 -2.10 4.01
N GLY A 59 0.08 -1.08 3.75
CA GLY A 59 -1.28 -0.96 4.27
C GLY A 59 -2.30 -1.15 3.16
N GLY A 60 -3.53 -1.44 3.55
CA GLY A 60 -4.64 -1.49 2.61
C GLY A 60 -5.95 -1.10 3.28
N ALA A 61 -6.94 -0.81 2.46
CA ALA A 61 -8.27 -0.44 2.90
C ALA A 61 -9.29 -0.86 1.85
N ILE A 62 -10.48 -1.20 2.33
CA ILE A 62 -11.54 -1.78 1.49
C ILE A 62 -12.74 -0.84 1.55
N ILE A 63 -13.27 -0.48 0.39
CA ILE A 63 -14.55 0.21 0.25
C ILE A 63 -15.50 -0.73 -0.48
N LEU A 64 -16.63 -1.04 0.14
CA LEU A 64 -17.71 -1.83 -0.43
C LEU A 64 -19.00 -1.03 -0.33
N ASP A 65 -19.79 -1.00 -1.39
CA ASP A 65 -21.03 -0.22 -1.46
C ASP A 65 -20.82 1.26 -1.08
N GLY A 66 -19.67 1.82 -1.47
CA GLY A 66 -19.27 3.18 -1.17
C GLY A 66 -18.98 3.48 0.31
N LYS A 67 -18.80 2.45 1.14
CA LYS A 67 -18.47 2.55 2.57
C LYS A 67 -17.16 1.86 2.89
N LEU A 68 -16.35 2.46 3.77
CA LEU A 68 -15.20 1.77 4.33
C LEU A 68 -15.66 0.50 5.06
N TRP A 69 -15.00 -0.61 4.76
CA TRP A 69 -15.25 -1.89 5.38
C TRP A 69 -14.13 -2.20 6.38
N PHE A 70 -14.51 -2.30 7.66
CA PHE A 70 -13.57 -2.48 8.78
C PHE A 70 -13.42 -3.94 9.22
N GLY A 71 -14.23 -4.85 8.67
CA GLY A 71 -14.28 -6.23 9.12
C GLY A 71 -14.80 -6.38 10.55
N ALA A 72 -14.62 -7.56 11.14
CA ALA A 72 -15.20 -7.89 12.44
C ALA A 72 -14.55 -7.14 13.62
N SER A 73 -13.28 -6.75 13.49
CA SER A 73 -12.48 -6.19 14.60
C SER A 73 -11.73 -4.91 14.24
N GLY A 74 -12.01 -4.29 13.09
CA GLY A 74 -11.37 -3.04 12.69
C GLY A 74 -10.13 -3.18 11.80
N PHE A 75 -9.69 -4.41 11.50
CA PHE A 75 -8.44 -4.72 10.79
C PHE A 75 -8.68 -5.29 9.38
N ALA A 76 -9.80 -4.97 8.74
CA ALA A 76 -9.96 -5.32 7.34
C ALA A 76 -8.97 -4.53 6.46
N GLY A 77 -8.38 -5.21 5.48
CA GLY A 77 -7.45 -4.58 4.55
C GLY A 77 -5.98 -4.65 4.95
N GLU A 78 -5.59 -5.48 5.93
CA GLU A 78 -4.20 -5.78 6.31
C GLU A 78 -3.41 -6.53 5.20
N PHE A 79 -3.32 -5.88 4.04
CA PHE A 79 -2.80 -6.42 2.79
C PHE A 79 -1.31 -6.75 2.86
N GLY A 80 -0.54 -5.98 3.63
CA GLY A 80 0.87 -6.26 3.88
C GLY A 80 1.14 -7.59 4.57
N HIS A 81 0.14 -8.14 5.27
CA HIS A 81 0.29 -9.34 6.09
C HIS A 81 -0.26 -10.61 5.44
N ILE A 82 -0.70 -10.53 4.18
CA ILE A 82 -1.05 -11.74 3.42
C ILE A 82 0.21 -12.54 3.11
N THR A 83 0.15 -13.86 3.28
CA THR A 83 1.29 -14.75 2.97
C THR A 83 1.44 -14.90 1.46
N ILE A 84 2.59 -14.49 0.95
CA ILE A 84 2.98 -14.68 -0.46
C ILE A 84 3.96 -15.83 -0.62
N ASP A 85 4.72 -16.14 0.44
CA ASP A 85 5.66 -17.25 0.48
C ASP A 85 5.50 -17.99 1.80
N ALA A 86 4.97 -19.22 1.78
CA ALA A 86 4.76 -19.98 3.02
C ALA A 86 6.09 -20.35 3.74
N GLU A 87 7.21 -20.28 3.03
CA GLU A 87 8.56 -20.59 3.54
C GLU A 87 9.45 -19.33 3.54
N GLY A 88 8.82 -18.14 3.47
CA GLY A 88 9.52 -16.86 3.39
C GLY A 88 10.08 -16.36 4.72
N ASP A 89 10.44 -15.07 4.75
CA ASP A 89 11.00 -14.43 5.94
C ASP A 89 9.96 -14.23 7.05
N GLU A 90 10.38 -14.30 8.31
CA GLU A 90 9.54 -13.95 9.46
C GLU A 90 9.14 -12.47 9.41
N CYS A 91 7.86 -12.21 9.67
CA CYS A 91 7.30 -10.87 9.74
C CYS A 91 7.18 -10.42 11.20
N VAL A 92 7.33 -9.12 11.43
CA VAL A 92 7.13 -8.50 12.75
C VAL A 92 5.73 -8.72 13.35
N CYS A 93 4.73 -9.07 12.52
CA CYS A 93 3.40 -9.44 12.99
C CYS A 93 3.32 -10.85 13.61
N GLY A 94 4.39 -11.66 13.52
CA GLY A 94 4.45 -13.03 14.01
C GLY A 94 4.09 -14.11 12.97
N ASN A 95 3.77 -13.73 11.73
CA ASN A 95 3.53 -14.65 10.61
C ASN A 95 4.80 -14.83 9.74
N THR A 96 4.78 -15.79 8.82
CA THR A 96 5.88 -16.08 7.87
C THR A 96 5.48 -15.71 6.44
N GLY A 97 6.42 -15.04 5.74
CA GLY A 97 6.35 -14.66 4.33
C GLY A 97 5.19 -13.76 3.94
N CYS A 98 4.88 -12.80 4.82
CA CYS A 98 4.01 -11.67 4.52
C CYS A 98 4.50 -10.87 3.30
N LEU A 99 3.58 -10.31 2.52
CA LEU A 99 3.93 -9.41 1.41
C LEU A 99 4.88 -8.27 1.83
N GLU A 100 4.68 -7.71 3.03
CA GLU A 100 5.51 -6.63 3.57
C GLU A 100 7.00 -7.01 3.62
N THR A 101 7.33 -8.28 3.91
CA THR A 101 8.73 -8.74 4.01
C THR A 101 9.44 -8.80 2.67
N VAL A 102 8.72 -8.68 1.55
CA VAL A 102 9.28 -8.75 0.20
C VAL A 102 9.07 -7.49 -0.65
N ALA A 103 8.08 -6.65 -0.31
CA ALA A 103 7.66 -5.55 -1.16
C ALA A 103 7.61 -4.17 -0.49
N SER A 104 7.81 -4.04 0.83
CA SER A 104 7.98 -2.72 1.47
C SER A 104 9.32 -2.09 1.08
N ALA A 105 9.43 -0.77 1.11
CA ALA A 105 10.65 -0.05 0.73
C ALA A 105 11.92 -0.56 1.45
N PRO A 106 11.93 -0.77 2.80
CA PRO A 106 13.09 -1.33 3.48
C PRO A 106 13.43 -2.75 3.00
N ASN A 107 12.42 -3.56 2.69
CA ASN A 107 12.61 -4.94 2.25
C ASN A 107 13.05 -5.06 0.78
N ILE A 108 12.65 -4.12 -0.08
CA ILE A 108 13.19 -4.00 -1.44
C ILE A 108 14.70 -3.72 -1.36
N VAL A 109 15.11 -2.77 -0.53
CA VAL A 109 16.53 -2.42 -0.30
C VAL A 109 17.30 -3.60 0.29
N ARG A 110 16.75 -4.27 1.30
CA ARG A 110 17.36 -5.47 1.90
C ARG A 110 17.63 -6.54 0.85
N ARG A 111 16.61 -6.91 0.07
CA ARG A 111 16.73 -7.93 -1.00
C ARG A 111 17.70 -7.52 -2.10
N ALA A 112 17.73 -6.23 -2.45
CA ALA A 112 18.71 -5.71 -3.40
C ALA A 112 20.13 -5.90 -2.86
N ASN A 113 20.39 -5.50 -1.60
CA ASN A 113 21.68 -5.70 -0.95
C ASN A 113 22.08 -7.18 -0.91
N GLU A 114 21.22 -8.07 -0.42
CA GLU A 114 21.47 -9.53 -0.36
C GLU A 114 21.87 -10.12 -1.72
N ARG A 115 21.26 -9.62 -2.80
CA ARG A 115 21.55 -10.10 -4.17
C ARG A 115 22.86 -9.53 -4.70
N LEU A 116 23.18 -8.28 -4.41
CA LEU A 116 24.49 -7.68 -4.74
C LEU A 116 25.66 -8.43 -4.07
N TYR A 117 25.47 -8.94 -2.85
CA TYR A 117 26.50 -9.77 -2.20
C TYR A 117 26.77 -11.09 -2.94
N ARG A 118 25.77 -11.63 -3.64
CA ARG A 118 25.89 -12.92 -4.35
C ARG A 118 26.41 -12.74 -5.78
N ASP A 119 26.07 -11.63 -6.43
CA ASP A 119 26.40 -11.34 -7.83
C ASP A 119 27.39 -10.17 -7.95
N ASN A 120 28.70 -10.44 -7.86
CA ASN A 120 29.79 -9.45 -7.97
C ASN A 120 29.90 -8.72 -9.34
N THR A 121 29.02 -9.02 -10.29
CA THR A 121 29.06 -8.50 -11.68
C THR A 121 27.98 -7.44 -11.97
N SER A 122 27.15 -7.08 -10.99
CA SER A 122 26.07 -6.10 -11.17
C SER A 122 26.60 -4.68 -11.45
N SER A 123 26.02 -4.01 -12.44
CA SER A 123 26.27 -2.60 -12.83
C SER A 123 26.05 -1.61 -11.68
N LEU A 124 25.31 -2.02 -10.64
CA LEU A 124 25.23 -1.33 -9.36
C LEU A 124 26.54 -1.21 -8.60
N SER A 125 27.66 -1.68 -9.14
CA SER A 125 29.02 -1.38 -8.65
C SER A 125 29.21 0.08 -8.17
N LYS A 126 28.51 1.07 -8.75
CA LYS A 126 28.53 2.48 -8.31
C LYS A 126 27.72 2.79 -7.05
N LEU A 127 26.56 2.17 -6.83
CA LEU A 127 25.75 2.30 -5.59
C LEU A 127 26.23 1.33 -4.50
N ALA A 128 26.72 0.16 -4.89
CA ALA A 128 27.28 -0.88 -4.03
C ALA A 128 28.60 -0.46 -3.37
N LEU A 129 29.28 0.58 -3.89
CA LEU A 129 30.50 1.14 -3.29
C LEU A 129 30.22 1.74 -1.91
N ASN A 130 29.01 2.26 -1.66
CA ASN A 130 28.64 2.87 -0.37
C ASN A 130 27.51 2.13 0.38
N ARG A 131 26.79 1.19 -0.25
CA ARG A 131 25.71 0.34 0.33
C ARG A 131 24.53 1.07 0.99
N ASP A 132 24.59 2.39 1.11
CA ASP A 132 23.49 3.25 1.51
C ASP A 132 22.73 3.70 0.26
N PHE A 133 21.63 3.01 -0.03
CA PHE A 133 20.68 3.42 -1.05
C PHE A 133 19.24 3.14 -0.60
N THR A 134 18.32 3.92 -1.14
CA THR A 134 16.89 3.83 -0.85
C THR A 134 16.14 3.08 -1.95
N ALA A 135 14.89 2.72 -1.69
CA ALA A 135 14.01 2.19 -2.73
C ALA A 135 13.78 3.22 -3.87
N ALA A 136 13.81 4.52 -3.56
CA ALA A 136 13.71 5.59 -4.55
C ALA A 136 14.97 5.64 -5.44
N ASP A 137 16.16 5.39 -4.91
CA ASP A 137 17.38 5.29 -5.71
C ASP A 137 17.31 4.09 -6.68
N ILE A 138 16.81 2.94 -6.23
CA ILE A 138 16.57 1.78 -7.10
C ILE A 138 15.59 2.14 -8.22
N ALA A 139 14.48 2.80 -7.89
CA ALA A 139 13.49 3.24 -8.88
C ALA A 139 14.13 4.19 -9.92
N ARG A 140 14.92 5.17 -9.46
CA ARG A 140 15.63 6.11 -10.33
C ARG A 140 16.60 5.39 -11.27
N GLU A 141 17.40 4.45 -10.78
CA GLU A 141 18.31 3.71 -11.64
C GLU A 141 17.59 2.77 -12.62
N ALA A 142 16.45 2.20 -12.22
CA ALA A 142 15.61 1.43 -13.13
C ALA A 142 15.08 2.29 -14.28
N ILE A 143 14.67 3.53 -13.99
CA ILE A 143 14.27 4.53 -15.00
C ILE A 143 15.44 4.88 -15.93
N ASN A 144 16.66 4.95 -15.39
CA ASN A 144 17.88 5.16 -16.17
C ASN A 144 18.33 3.92 -16.98
N GLY A 145 17.62 2.80 -16.89
CA GLY A 145 17.90 1.58 -17.64
C GLY A 145 18.92 0.64 -17.01
N ASP A 146 19.19 0.74 -15.70
CA ASP A 146 20.04 -0.23 -15.00
C ASP A 146 19.34 -1.59 -14.91
N ASP A 147 20.00 -2.62 -15.46
CA ASP A 147 19.44 -3.98 -15.57
C ASP A 147 19.11 -4.60 -14.21
N PHE A 148 19.93 -4.36 -13.19
CA PHE A 148 19.67 -4.91 -11.86
C PHE A 148 18.50 -4.18 -11.20
N ALA A 149 18.46 -2.86 -11.27
CA ALA A 149 17.38 -2.07 -10.72
C ALA A 149 16.04 -2.45 -11.38
N LEU A 150 16.02 -2.61 -12.70
CA LEU A 150 14.88 -3.14 -13.46
C LEU A 150 14.47 -4.53 -12.96
N LEU A 151 15.43 -5.43 -12.75
CA LEU A 151 15.16 -6.77 -12.19
C LEU A 151 14.53 -6.69 -10.79
N MET A 152 15.00 -5.78 -9.94
CA MET A 152 14.44 -5.61 -8.59
C MET A 152 13.02 -5.06 -8.63
N ILE A 153 12.76 -4.05 -9.46
CA ILE A 153 11.40 -3.50 -9.67
C ILE A 153 10.46 -4.57 -10.24
N GLU A 154 10.90 -5.34 -11.25
CA GLU A 154 10.11 -6.42 -11.85
C GLU A 154 9.74 -7.49 -10.81
N ARG A 155 10.68 -7.87 -9.95
CA ARG A 155 10.43 -8.85 -8.89
C ARG A 155 9.46 -8.32 -7.85
N THR A 156 9.65 -7.09 -7.40
CA THR A 156 8.74 -6.43 -6.45
C THR A 156 7.32 -6.36 -7.03
N GLY A 157 7.18 -5.97 -8.30
CA GLY A 157 5.91 -5.95 -9.00
C GLY A 157 5.25 -7.33 -9.07
N LYS A 158 6.02 -8.42 -9.20
CA LYS A 158 5.48 -9.78 -9.15
C LYS A 158 4.90 -10.16 -7.78
N TYR A 159 5.58 -9.81 -6.68
CA TYR A 159 5.05 -10.09 -5.34
C TYR A 159 3.74 -9.33 -5.09
N ILE A 160 3.72 -8.04 -5.45
CA ILE A 160 2.52 -7.21 -5.32
C ILE A 160 1.41 -7.69 -6.26
N GLY A 161 1.72 -8.02 -7.52
CA GLY A 161 0.74 -8.53 -8.48
C GLY A 161 0.12 -9.86 -8.05
N ALA A 162 0.88 -10.76 -7.44
CA ALA A 162 0.34 -11.98 -6.84
C ALA A 162 -0.63 -11.68 -5.69
N ALA A 163 -0.29 -10.70 -4.86
CA ALA A 163 -1.16 -10.22 -3.78
C ALA A 163 -2.46 -9.59 -4.31
N VAL A 164 -2.34 -8.72 -5.33
CA VAL A 164 -3.46 -8.08 -6.02
C VAL A 164 -4.38 -9.14 -6.64
N ALA A 165 -3.83 -10.19 -7.25
CA ALA A 165 -4.62 -11.28 -7.80
C ALA A 165 -5.50 -11.97 -6.75
N SER A 166 -4.98 -12.16 -5.53
CA SER A 166 -5.76 -12.71 -4.41
C SER A 166 -6.95 -11.81 -4.05
N VAL A 167 -6.76 -10.49 -4.06
CA VAL A 167 -7.85 -9.51 -3.83
C VAL A 167 -8.90 -9.59 -4.94
N ILE A 168 -8.46 -9.60 -6.20
CA ILE A 168 -9.36 -9.73 -7.37
C ILE A 168 -10.19 -11.01 -7.27
N ASN A 169 -9.55 -12.14 -6.98
CA ASN A 169 -10.22 -13.43 -6.91
C ASN A 169 -11.19 -13.54 -5.73
N LEU A 170 -10.86 -12.94 -4.59
CA LEU A 170 -11.67 -13.04 -3.39
C LEU A 170 -12.85 -12.06 -3.38
N LEU A 171 -12.62 -10.83 -3.87
CA LEU A 171 -13.59 -9.74 -3.74
C LEU A 171 -14.31 -9.41 -5.05
N ASN A 172 -13.76 -9.80 -6.21
CA ASN A 172 -14.26 -9.37 -7.52
C ASN A 172 -14.53 -7.86 -7.56
N ILE A 173 -13.49 -7.09 -7.19
CA ILE A 173 -13.58 -5.66 -6.93
C ILE A 173 -13.50 -4.85 -8.24
N GLU A 174 -14.25 -3.75 -8.34
CA GLU A 174 -14.26 -2.88 -9.53
C GLU A 174 -12.92 -2.16 -9.73
N ARG A 175 -12.29 -1.69 -8.64
CA ARG A 175 -11.11 -0.83 -8.72
C ARG A 175 -10.07 -1.15 -7.66
N ILE A 176 -8.79 -1.16 -8.07
CA ILE A 176 -7.64 -1.28 -7.18
C ILE A 176 -6.72 -0.07 -7.40
N ILE A 177 -6.52 0.72 -6.34
CA ILE A 177 -5.67 1.91 -6.36
C ILE A 177 -4.39 1.64 -5.59
N LEU A 178 -3.25 1.88 -6.23
CA LEU A 178 -1.91 1.63 -5.70
C LEU A 178 -1.19 2.95 -5.44
N GLY A 179 -0.93 3.26 -4.18
CA GLY A 179 -0.20 4.45 -3.73
C GLY A 179 1.04 4.12 -2.90
N GLY A 180 1.65 5.17 -2.36
CA GLY A 180 2.89 5.10 -1.56
C GLY A 180 4.16 5.23 -2.39
N GLY A 181 5.27 5.56 -1.72
CA GLY A 181 6.53 5.96 -2.39
C GLY A 181 7.15 4.89 -3.28
N VAL A 182 6.85 3.60 -3.07
CA VAL A 182 7.34 2.54 -3.98
C VAL A 182 6.70 2.63 -5.37
N MET A 183 5.50 3.20 -5.48
CA MET A 183 4.83 3.41 -6.76
C MET A 183 5.43 4.56 -7.59
N GLU A 184 6.39 5.33 -7.05
CA GLU A 184 7.13 6.37 -7.80
C GLU A 184 8.01 5.80 -8.93
N ALA A 185 8.28 4.49 -8.93
CA ALA A 185 8.86 3.78 -10.08
C ALA A 185 7.94 3.79 -11.33
N GLY A 186 6.70 4.29 -11.18
CA GLY A 186 5.78 4.58 -12.26
C GLY A 186 5.40 3.35 -13.08
N GLU A 187 5.39 3.51 -14.39
CA GLU A 187 4.99 2.47 -15.34
C GLU A 187 5.81 1.18 -15.21
N LEU A 188 7.07 1.24 -14.76
CA LEU A 188 7.90 0.04 -14.60
C LEU A 188 7.29 -0.92 -13.58
N ILE A 189 6.94 -0.41 -12.40
CA ILE A 189 6.35 -1.24 -11.35
C ILE A 189 4.87 -1.52 -11.62
N LEU A 190 4.10 -0.52 -12.09
CA LEU A 190 2.67 -0.69 -12.37
C LEU A 190 2.44 -1.80 -13.41
N ASN A 191 3.20 -1.79 -14.50
CA ASN A 191 3.05 -2.81 -15.54
C ASN A 191 3.46 -4.21 -15.04
N ALA A 192 4.49 -4.32 -14.18
CA ALA A 192 4.86 -5.59 -13.57
C ALA A 192 3.74 -6.14 -12.66
N ILE A 193 3.09 -5.26 -11.88
CA ILE A 193 1.95 -5.62 -11.03
C ILE A 193 0.77 -6.10 -11.89
N ILE A 194 0.37 -5.32 -12.89
CA ILE A 194 -0.77 -5.64 -13.76
C ILE A 194 -0.55 -6.96 -14.49
N ARG A 195 0.65 -7.18 -15.06
CA ARG A 195 0.99 -8.43 -15.76
C ARG A 195 0.88 -9.64 -14.84
N GLU A 196 1.45 -9.56 -13.64
CA GLU A 196 1.42 -10.70 -12.72
C GLU A 196 0.02 -10.92 -12.13
N ALA A 197 -0.75 -9.85 -11.88
CA ALA A 197 -2.13 -9.94 -11.46
C ALA A 197 -2.98 -10.66 -12.51
N GLY A 198 -2.93 -10.22 -13.77
CA GLY A 198 -3.67 -10.85 -14.86
C GLY A 198 -3.31 -12.32 -15.05
N ARG A 199 -2.05 -12.71 -14.86
CA ARG A 199 -1.61 -14.11 -14.95
C ARG A 199 -2.18 -15.01 -13.86
N ARG A 200 -2.53 -14.45 -12.69
CA ARG A 200 -2.92 -15.21 -11.48
C ARG A 200 -4.39 -15.08 -11.13
N SER A 201 -5.08 -14.09 -11.69
CA SER A 201 -6.49 -13.88 -11.46
C SER A 201 -7.37 -14.81 -12.30
N PHE A 202 -8.58 -15.05 -11.81
CA PHE A 202 -9.65 -15.60 -12.63
C PHE A 202 -10.03 -14.56 -13.68
N GLN A 203 -9.90 -14.91 -14.96
CA GLN A 203 -9.89 -13.96 -16.06
C GLN A 203 -11.11 -13.01 -16.09
N PRO A 204 -12.36 -13.46 -15.90
CA PRO A 204 -13.51 -12.56 -15.85
C PRO A 204 -13.44 -11.52 -14.73
N CYS A 205 -12.91 -11.89 -13.56
CA CYS A 205 -12.72 -10.93 -12.45
C CYS A 205 -11.65 -9.90 -12.81
N PHE A 206 -10.53 -10.34 -13.40
CA PHE A 206 -9.47 -9.42 -13.83
C PHE A 206 -9.95 -8.41 -14.88
N GLU A 207 -10.70 -8.86 -15.87
CA GLU A 207 -11.27 -8.00 -16.92
C GLU A 207 -12.28 -6.98 -16.37
N ALA A 208 -12.93 -7.28 -15.25
CA ALA A 208 -13.84 -6.38 -14.56
C ALA A 208 -13.13 -5.41 -13.59
N THR A 209 -11.86 -5.65 -13.26
CA THR A 209 -11.10 -4.82 -12.31
C THR A 209 -10.19 -3.82 -13.01
N GLN A 210 -10.33 -2.54 -12.68
CA GLN A 210 -9.38 -1.50 -13.07
C GLN A 210 -8.28 -1.34 -12.02
N ILE A 211 -7.02 -1.53 -12.41
CA ILE A 211 -5.84 -1.27 -11.56
C ILE A 211 -5.22 0.08 -11.99
N ALA A 212 -5.02 0.99 -11.04
CA ALA A 212 -4.43 2.31 -11.30
C ALA A 212 -3.55 2.81 -10.15
N THR A 213 -2.72 3.82 -10.41
CA THR A 213 -1.95 4.52 -9.37
C THR A 213 -2.82 5.54 -8.64
N ALA A 214 -2.51 5.77 -7.37
CA ALA A 214 -3.07 6.85 -6.55
C ALA A 214 -2.84 8.22 -7.21
N ALA A 215 -3.82 9.12 -7.11
CA ALA A 215 -3.78 10.45 -7.72
C ALA A 215 -3.39 11.56 -6.74
N LEU A 216 -3.56 11.34 -5.44
CA LEU A 216 -3.38 12.35 -4.39
C LEU A 216 -1.96 12.34 -3.80
N GLY A 217 -1.13 11.36 -4.14
CA GLY A 217 0.26 11.27 -3.70
C GLY A 217 0.39 11.35 -2.17
N THR A 218 1.29 12.21 -1.69
CA THR A 218 1.57 12.43 -0.26
C THR A 218 0.39 13.05 0.51
N ASP A 219 -0.55 13.69 -0.20
CA ASP A 219 -1.68 14.39 0.43
C ASP A 219 -2.87 13.48 0.68
N ALA A 220 -2.83 12.21 0.21
CA ALA A 220 -3.95 11.28 0.30
C ALA A 220 -4.51 11.14 1.73
N VAL A 221 -3.63 10.99 2.73
CA VAL A 221 -4.01 10.84 4.14
C VAL A 221 -4.69 12.11 4.65
N THR A 222 -4.09 13.28 4.41
CA THR A 222 -4.59 14.57 4.90
C THR A 222 -5.93 14.93 4.27
N ILE A 223 -6.05 14.78 2.95
CA ILE A 223 -7.31 15.01 2.22
C ILE A 223 -8.38 14.04 2.71
N GLY A 224 -8.03 12.76 2.85
CA GLY A 224 -8.92 11.73 3.36
C GLY A 224 -9.45 12.00 4.76
N ALA A 225 -8.57 12.35 5.69
CA ALA A 225 -8.94 12.71 7.07
C ALA A 225 -9.87 13.93 7.11
N ALA A 226 -9.57 14.98 6.32
CA ALA A 226 -10.44 16.14 6.21
C ALA A 226 -11.83 15.80 5.67
N MET A 227 -11.91 14.90 4.69
CA MET A 227 -13.18 14.44 4.13
C MET A 227 -13.99 13.58 5.10
N LEU A 228 -13.33 12.69 5.84
CA LEU A 228 -13.98 11.89 6.89
C LEU A 228 -14.56 12.80 7.97
N ALA A 229 -13.79 13.77 8.47
CA ALA A 229 -14.27 14.74 9.46
C ALA A 229 -15.46 15.56 8.96
N ARG A 230 -15.41 16.04 7.71
CA ARG A 230 -16.52 16.78 7.09
C ARG A 230 -17.79 15.93 6.99
N ASP A 231 -17.67 14.72 6.47
CA ASP A 231 -18.84 13.86 6.23
C ASP A 231 -19.45 13.36 7.56
N ALA A 232 -18.60 13.12 8.57
CA ALA A 232 -19.03 12.77 9.92
C ALA A 232 -19.85 13.91 10.58
N ALA A 233 -19.46 15.17 10.35
CA ALA A 233 -20.22 16.34 10.82
C ALA A 233 -21.58 16.49 10.09
N GLN A 234 -21.64 16.17 8.80
CA GLN A 234 -22.87 16.26 8.00
C GLN A 234 -23.91 15.20 8.36
N GLN A 235 -23.46 13.96 8.64
CA GLN A 235 -24.36 12.88 9.05
C GLN A 235 -25.10 13.21 10.36
N GLU A 236 -24.41 13.84 11.31
CA GLU A 236 -25.01 14.26 12.58
C GLU A 236 -26.03 15.38 12.39
N ALA A 237 -25.73 16.37 11.54
CA ALA A 237 -26.66 17.45 11.22
C ALA A 237 -27.95 16.96 10.55
N THR A 238 -27.90 15.80 9.87
CA THR A 238 -29.07 15.19 9.20
C THR A 238 -29.88 14.30 10.16
N MET A 239 -29.32 13.91 11.30
CA MET A 239 -29.99 13.10 12.33
C MET A 239 -30.67 13.95 13.42
N ARG A 240 -30.43 15.27 13.44
CA ARG A 240 -31.09 16.24 14.34
C ARG A 240 -32.26 16.92 13.65
#